data_AF-A0A1F2QI16-F1
#
_entry.id   AF-A0A1F2QI16-F1
#
_cell.length_a   1.000
_cell.length_b   1.000
_cell.length_c   1.000
_cell.angle_alpha   90.00
_cell.angle_beta   90.00
_cell.angle_gamma   90.00
#
_symmetry.space_group_name_H-M   'P 1'
#
loop_
_entity.id
_entity.type
_entity.pdbx_description
1 polymer ?
#
loop_
_entity_poly.entity_id
_entity_poly.type
_entity_poly.pdbx_seq_one_letter_code
_entity_poly.pdbx_strand_id
1 'polypeptide(L)'
;MRTVQTSGDRALHLVSELPATDEAIRRQVNSLAARSGSGREALIPLVREIKRTWGSVPLPALDEIALVLDMDYAKVHSVAAFYDLLERIDRKLPTAS
;
A
#
# COMPACT_ATOMS: atom_id res chain seq x y z
N MET A 1 14.55 -39.86 24.62
CA MET A 1 14.84 -39.34 23.26
C MET A 1 13.72 -38.39 22.88
N ARG A 2 14.02 -37.11 22.65
CA ARG A 2 13.02 -36.11 22.24
C ARG A 2 13.53 -35.50 20.94
N THR A 3 12.92 -35.90 19.83
CA THR A 3 13.17 -35.33 18.50
C THR A 3 12.26 -34.11 18.28
N VAL A 4 12.93 -33.10 17.76
CA VAL A 4 12.53 -31.81 17.18
C VAL A 4 11.14 -31.77 16.54
N GLN A 5 10.39 -30.67 16.75
CA GLN A 5 9.48 -30.16 15.73
C GLN A 5 9.37 -28.63 15.76
N THR A 6 9.63 -28.11 14.57
CA THR A 6 9.67 -26.77 13.97
C THR A 6 8.42 -25.91 14.20
N SER A 7 8.60 -24.59 14.28
CA SER A 7 7.81 -23.56 13.56
C SER A 7 8.13 -22.20 14.20
N GLY A 8 8.82 -21.28 13.55
CA GLY A 8 8.41 -20.73 12.25
C GLY A 8 7.47 -19.53 12.40
N ASP A 9 7.17 -19.07 13.62
CA ASP A 9 6.00 -18.20 13.85
C ASP A 9 6.25 -16.92 14.67
N ARG A 10 7.48 -16.37 14.64
CA ARG A 10 7.81 -15.16 15.42
C ARG A 10 8.42 -14.01 14.62
N ALA A 11 8.26 -14.01 13.30
CA ALA A 11 8.76 -12.92 12.44
C ALA A 11 7.69 -11.85 12.09
N LEU A 12 6.41 -12.07 12.43
CA LEU A 12 5.31 -11.24 11.92
C LEU A 12 4.82 -10.12 12.85
N HIS A 13 5.43 -9.90 14.02
CA HIS A 13 4.90 -8.93 15.01
C HIS A 13 5.78 -7.70 15.28
N LEU A 14 6.86 -7.47 14.53
CA LEU A 14 7.84 -6.41 14.86
C LEU A 14 8.09 -5.37 13.75
N VAL A 15 7.25 -5.27 12.72
CA VAL A 15 7.44 -4.28 11.65
C VAL A 15 6.66 -2.97 11.91
N SER A 16 6.04 -2.80 13.07
CA SER A 16 5.08 -1.71 13.28
C SER A 16 5.66 -0.31 13.55
N GLU A 17 6.98 -0.10 13.74
CA GLU A 17 7.49 1.23 14.12
C GLU A 17 8.88 1.59 13.56
N LEU A 18 9.17 1.24 12.31
CA LEU A 18 10.29 1.85 11.58
C LEU A 18 9.74 2.61 10.38
N PRO A 19 10.25 3.82 10.07
CA PRO A 19 9.97 4.42 8.77
C PRO A 19 10.37 3.38 7.74
N ALA A 20 9.40 2.87 6.98
CA ALA A 20 9.69 1.90 5.94
C ALA A 20 10.75 2.55 5.05
N THR A 21 11.95 1.96 5.02
CA THR A 21 13.02 2.48 4.18
C THR A 21 12.51 2.53 2.75
N ASP A 22 12.91 3.51 1.95
CA ASP A 22 12.45 3.65 0.57
C ASP A 22 12.54 2.32 -0.19
N GLU A 23 13.58 1.53 0.08
CA GLU A 23 13.76 0.19 -0.47
C GLU A 23 12.69 -0.83 -0.06
N ALA A 24 12.23 -0.81 1.20
CA ALA A 24 11.13 -1.66 1.65
C ALA A 24 9.80 -1.26 1.00
N ILE A 25 9.56 0.06 0.88
CA ILE A 25 8.39 0.60 0.17
C ILE A 25 8.42 0.15 -1.28
N ARG A 26 9.55 0.33 -1.98
CA ARG A 26 9.71 -0.08 -3.37
C ARG A 26 9.43 -1.56 -3.59
N ARG A 27 10.05 -2.43 -2.78
CA ARG A 27 9.83 -3.89 -2.88
C ARG A 27 8.37 -4.26 -2.68
N GLN A 28 7.70 -3.61 -1.72
CA GLN A 28 6.29 -3.86 -1.47
C GLN A 28 5.42 -3.40 -2.65
N VAL A 29 5.62 -2.18 -3.16
CA VAL A 29 4.88 -1.65 -4.32
C VAL A 29 5.02 -2.57 -5.53
N ASN A 30 6.24 -3.02 -5.85
CA ASN A 30 6.49 -3.96 -6.94
C ASN A 30 5.78 -5.31 -6.72
N SER A 31 5.80 -5.84 -5.50
CA SER A 31 5.09 -7.08 -5.16
C SER A 31 3.57 -6.92 -5.32
N LEU A 32 3.02 -5.77 -4.93
CA LEU A 32 1.60 -5.47 -5.09
C LEU A 32 1.21 -5.34 -6.57
N ALA A 33 2.03 -4.61 -7.36
CA ALA A 33 1.80 -4.39 -8.79
C ALA A 33 1.76 -5.71 -9.57
N ALA A 34 2.68 -6.63 -9.26
CA ALA A 34 2.70 -7.95 -9.88
C ALA A 34 1.39 -8.74 -9.71
N ARG A 35 0.58 -8.43 -8.67
CA ARG A 35 -0.72 -9.09 -8.42
C ARG A 35 -1.91 -8.31 -8.96
N SER A 36 -1.80 -6.98 -9.05
CA SER A 36 -2.89 -6.07 -9.42
C SER A 36 -3.05 -5.86 -10.93
N GLY A 37 -2.10 -6.35 -11.73
CA GLY A 37 -2.06 -6.14 -13.18
C GLY A 37 -1.24 -4.92 -13.57
N SER A 38 -1.24 -4.58 -14.85
CA SER A 38 -0.41 -3.51 -15.41
C SER A 38 -1.23 -2.28 -15.81
N GLY A 39 -0.60 -1.11 -15.77
CA GLY A 39 -1.18 0.13 -16.30
C GLY A 39 -2.27 0.75 -15.42
N ARG A 40 -3.15 1.53 -16.04
CA ARG A 40 -4.06 2.47 -15.34
C ARG A 40 -5.09 1.79 -14.45
N GLU A 41 -5.58 0.61 -14.81
CA GLU A 41 -6.55 -0.14 -14.00
C GLU A 41 -5.99 -0.59 -12.64
N ALA A 42 -4.67 -0.81 -12.56
CA ALA A 42 -4.02 -1.27 -11.33
C ALA A 42 -3.82 -0.15 -10.31
N LEU A 43 -3.95 1.13 -10.71
CA LEU A 43 -3.66 2.28 -9.84
C LEU A 43 -4.53 2.30 -8.58
N ILE A 44 -5.85 2.19 -8.71
CA ILE A 44 -6.76 2.26 -7.56
C ILE A 44 -6.59 1.09 -6.59
N PRO A 45 -6.57 -0.19 -7.06
CA PRO A 45 -6.29 -1.32 -6.20
C PRO A 45 -4.99 -1.16 -5.41
N LEU A 46 -3.96 -0.65 -6.08
CA LEU A 46 -2.62 -0.60 -5.52
C LEU A 46 -2.46 0.52 -4.50
N VAL A 47 -3.00 1.71 -4.78
CA VAL A 47 -3.10 2.82 -3.81
C VAL A 47 -3.87 2.40 -2.56
N ARG A 48 -5.00 1.69 -2.72
CA ARG A 48 -5.81 1.18 -1.59
C ARG A 48 -5.04 0.18 -0.73
N GLU A 49 -4.36 -0.76 -1.36
CA GLU A 49 -3.63 -1.82 -0.65
C GLU A 49 -2.41 -1.29 0.10
N ILE A 50 -1.71 -0.32 -0.49
CA ILE A 50 -0.62 0.43 0.16
C ILE A 50 -1.13 1.17 1.39
N LYS A 51 -2.23 1.93 1.24
CA LYS A 51 -2.85 2.65 2.33
C LYS A 51 -3.36 1.74 3.44
N ARG A 52 -3.92 0.58 3.10
CA ARG A 52 -4.34 -0.44 4.06
C ARG A 52 -3.15 -0.97 4.87
N THR A 53 -1.98 -1.07 4.24
CA THR A 53 -0.75 -1.60 4.85
C THR A 53 -0.09 -0.59 5.78
N TRP A 54 -0.02 0.69 5.40
CA TRP A 54 0.72 1.72 6.14
C TRP A 54 -0.15 2.82 6.78
N GLY A 55 -1.48 2.69 6.70
CA GLY A 55 -2.44 3.70 7.16
C GLY A 55 -2.50 4.98 6.31
N SER A 56 -1.55 5.16 5.39
CA SER A 56 -1.42 6.27 4.45
C SER A 56 -0.67 5.82 3.20
N VAL A 57 -0.65 6.66 2.16
CA VAL A 57 0.16 6.44 0.96
C VAL A 57 1.39 7.34 1.03
N PRO A 58 2.57 6.81 1.40
CA PRO A 58 3.77 7.64 1.54
C PRO A 58 4.26 8.13 0.17
N LEU A 59 4.91 9.29 0.13
CA LEU A 59 5.38 9.88 -1.14
C LEU A 59 6.30 8.95 -1.95
N PRO A 60 7.29 8.24 -1.34
CA PRO A 60 8.11 7.27 -2.08
C PRO A 60 7.29 6.13 -2.71
N ALA A 61 6.13 5.81 -2.13
CA ALA A 61 5.24 4.84 -2.76
C ALA A 61 4.58 5.44 -4.01
N LEU A 62 4.10 6.69 -3.97
CA LEU A 62 3.53 7.34 -5.15
C LEU A 62 4.51 7.42 -6.31
N ASP A 63 5.79 7.71 -6.03
CA ASP A 63 6.86 7.70 -7.03
C ASP A 63 7.04 6.31 -7.64
N GLU A 64 7.15 5.28 -6.81
CA GLU A 64 7.33 3.91 -7.30
C GLU A 64 6.10 3.42 -8.09
N ILE A 65 4.89 3.80 -7.68
CA ILE A 65 3.65 3.48 -8.42
C ILE A 65 3.67 4.10 -9.81
N ALA A 66 4.10 5.37 -9.91
CA ALA A 66 4.22 6.07 -11.17
C ALA A 66 5.20 5.36 -12.11
N LEU A 67 6.35 4.92 -11.59
CA LEU A 67 7.33 4.15 -12.35
C LEU A 67 6.78 2.79 -12.80
N VAL A 68 6.21 2.02 -11.87
CA VAL A 68 5.78 0.64 -12.14
C VAL A 68 4.57 0.58 -13.09
N LEU A 69 3.68 1.57 -13.02
CA LEU A 69 2.50 1.62 -13.89
C LEU A 69 2.73 2.40 -15.19
N ASP A 70 3.94 2.95 -15.39
CA ASP A 70 4.28 3.84 -16.51
C ASP A 70 3.29 5.02 -16.63
N MET A 71 3.15 5.76 -15.51
CA MET A 71 2.20 6.86 -15.36
C MET A 71 2.88 8.13 -14.85
N ASP A 72 2.34 9.29 -15.21
CA ASP A 72 2.79 10.56 -14.66
C ASP A 72 2.55 10.63 -13.14
N TYR A 73 3.58 11.02 -12.38
CA TYR A 73 3.49 11.22 -10.93
C TYR A 73 2.31 12.10 -10.53
N ALA A 74 2.13 13.24 -11.22
CA ALA A 74 1.05 14.18 -10.95
C ALA A 74 -0.32 13.50 -11.02
N LYS A 75 -0.52 12.59 -11.98
CA LYS A 75 -1.77 11.84 -12.14
C LYS A 75 -1.96 10.84 -11.00
N VAL A 76 -0.92 10.10 -10.63
CA VAL A 76 -0.95 9.16 -9.50
C VAL A 76 -1.27 9.89 -8.20
N HIS A 77 -0.59 11.00 -7.93
CA HIS A 77 -0.81 11.84 -6.77
C HIS A 77 -2.24 12.41 -6.72
N SER A 78 -2.74 12.98 -7.83
CA SER A 78 -4.10 13.52 -7.91
C SER A 78 -5.17 12.45 -7.61
N VAL A 79 -4.98 11.24 -8.14
CA VAL A 79 -5.89 10.12 -7.89
C VAL A 79 -5.85 9.71 -6.41
N ALA A 80 -4.65 9.52 -5.83
CA ALA A 80 -4.53 9.17 -4.42
C ALA A 80 -5.20 10.21 -3.50
N ALA A 81 -4.94 11.50 -3.75
CA ALA A 81 -5.53 12.60 -2.99
C ALA A 81 -7.07 12.65 -3.12
N PHE A 82 -7.60 12.40 -4.32
CA PHE A 82 -9.04 12.36 -4.56
C PHE A 82 -9.73 11.23 -3.78
N TYR A 83 -9.15 10.02 -3.78
CA TYR A 83 -9.72 8.90 -3.03
C TYR A 83 -9.58 9.09 -1.51
N ASP A 84 -8.50 9.70 -1.04
CA ASP A 84 -8.35 10.11 0.35
C ASP A 84 -9.45 11.09 0.78
N LEU A 85 -9.80 12.05 -0.08
CA LEU A 85 -10.90 12.97 0.15
C LEU A 85 -12.25 12.24 0.21
N LEU A 86 -12.54 11.37 -0.75
CA LEU A 86 -13.79 10.60 -0.77
C LEU A 86 -13.98 9.78 0.51
N GLU A 87 -12.96 9.07 0.98
CA GLU A 87 -13.04 8.29 2.23
C GLU A 87 -13.18 9.17 3.48
N ARG A 88 -12.67 10.41 3.45
CA ARG A 88 -12.87 11.36 4.56
C ARG A 88 -14.30 11.90 4.59
N ILE A 89 -14.91 12.11 3.42
CA ILE A 89 -16.30 12.53 3.31
C ILE A 89 -17.22 11.40 3.79
N ASP A 90 -16.98 10.17 3.31
CA ASP A 90 -17.75 8.98 3.69
C ASP A 90 -17.78 8.77 5.21
N ARG A 91 -16.62 8.86 5.88
CA ARG A 91 -16.52 8.74 7.35
C ARG A 91 -17.22 9.85 8.13
N LYS A 92 -17.46 11.01 7.53
CA LYS A 92 -18.07 12.18 8.19
C LYS A 92 -19.60 12.23 8.06
N LEU A 93 -20.17 11.42 7.18
CA LEU A 93 -21.62 11.27 7.08
C LEU A 93 -22.06 10.25 8.12
N PRO A 94 -22.85 10.62 9.15
CA PRO A 94 -23.52 9.61 9.95
C PRO A 94 -24.41 8.82 9.00
N THR A 95 -24.18 7.52 8.89
CA THR A 95 -25.14 6.62 8.26
C THR A 95 -26.42 6.77 9.05
N ALA A 96 -27.40 7.49 8.50
CA ALA A 96 -28.72 7.58 9.08
C ALA A 96 -29.27 6.15 9.18
N SER A 97 -29.26 5.62 10.41
CA SER A 97 -29.94 4.38 10.80
C SER A 97 -31.11 4.76 11.69
#